data_AF-W1XH53-F1
#
_entry.id   AF-W1XH53-F1
#
_cell.length_a   1.000
_cell.length_b   1.000
_cell.length_c   1.000
_cell.angle_alpha   90.00
_cell.angle_beta   90.00
_cell.angle_gamma   90.00
#
_symmetry.space_group_name_H-M   'P 1'
#
loop_
_entity.id
_entity.type
_entity.pdbx_description
1 polymer ?
#
loop_
_entity_poly.entity_id
_entity_poly.type
_entity_poly.pdbx_seq_one_letter_code
_entity_poly.pdbx_strand_id
1 'polypeptide(L)' 'YYSSQNTYPPRYYQRVAINRAVEEIAQGKDRLLLVMATGTGKTYTAFQIVYRLLQSGMKRKVLYLADRNILIFFSI' A
#
# COMPACT_ATOMS: atom_id res chain seq x y z
N TYR A 1 11.54 3.38 -0.56
CA TYR A 1 10.33 3.13 -1.36
C TYR A 1 10.75 2.43 -2.63
N TYR A 2 9.96 1.51 -3.16
CA TYR A 2 10.27 0.91 -4.45
C TYR A 2 10.07 1.96 -5.55
N SER A 3 11.11 2.25 -6.31
CA SER A 3 11.07 3.13 -7.49
C SER A 3 11.81 2.44 -8.64
N SER A 4 11.08 2.06 -9.69
CA SER A 4 11.65 1.63 -10.98
C SER A 4 11.70 2.81 -11.96
N GLN A 5 12.32 2.62 -13.12
CA GLN A 5 12.42 3.66 -14.16
C GLN A 5 11.05 4.22 -14.61
N ASN A 6 9.95 3.47 -14.42
CA ASN A 6 8.57 3.90 -14.70
C ASN A 6 7.73 4.21 -13.44
N THR A 7 8.34 4.28 -12.25
CA THR A 7 7.60 4.44 -11.00
C THR A 7 7.99 5.73 -10.30
N TYR A 8 7.10 6.71 -10.36
CA TYR A 8 7.25 7.97 -9.65
C TYR A 8 7.30 7.75 -8.12
N PRO A 9 8.05 8.61 -7.39
CA PRO A 9 8.06 8.57 -5.93
C PRO A 9 6.65 8.81 -5.36
N PRO A 10 6.34 8.24 -4.18
CA PRO A 10 5.03 8.44 -3.56
C PRO A 10 4.76 9.92 -3.32
N ARG A 11 3.55 10.36 -3.66
CA ARG A 11 3.04 11.70 -3.30
C ARG A 11 3.02 11.85 -1.79
N TYR A 12 3.02 13.10 -1.30
CA TYR A 12 3.14 13.37 0.14
C TYR A 12 2.10 12.59 0.97
N TYR A 13 0.83 12.57 0.53
CA TYR A 13 -0.25 11.90 1.25
C TYR A 13 -0.10 10.36 1.21
N GLN A 14 0.42 9.80 0.12
CA GLN A 14 0.73 8.36 0.04
C GLN A 14 1.87 8.02 0.98
N ARG A 15 2.90 8.88 1.03
CA ARG A 15 4.05 8.72 1.93
C ARG A 15 3.61 8.70 3.39
N VAL A 16 2.75 9.63 3.78
CA VAL A 16 2.17 9.71 5.13
C VAL A 16 1.36 8.45 5.44
N ALA A 17 0.49 8.02 4.51
CA ALA A 17 -0.31 6.79 4.67
C ALA A 17 0.58 5.55 4.85
N ILE A 18 1.61 5.40 4.01
CA ILE A 18 2.55 4.27 4.09
C ILE A 18 3.32 4.28 5.42
N ASN A 19 3.79 5.45 5.86
CA ASN A 19 4.57 5.56 7.09
C ASN A 19 3.73 5.20 8.32
N ARG A 20 2.53 5.78 8.44
CA ARG A 20 1.62 5.46 9.54
C ARG A 20 1.23 4.00 9.56
N ALA A 21 0.90 3.42 8.40
CA ALA A 21 0.56 1.99 8.35
C ALA A 21 1.71 1.09 8.81
N VAL A 22 2.94 1.36 8.37
CA VAL A 22 4.11 0.56 8.77
C VAL A 22 4.43 0.74 10.26
N GLU A 23 4.35 1.97 10.78
CA GLU A 23 4.61 2.26 12.19
C GLU A 23 3.62 1.56 13.12
N GLU A 24 2.34 1.63 12.80
CA GLU A 24 1.27 0.98 13.57
C GLU A 24 1.39 -0.55 13.55
N ILE A 25 1.78 -1.13 12.41
CA ILE A 25 2.09 -2.57 12.32
C ILE A 25 3.32 -2.92 13.16
N ALA A 26 4.35 -2.06 13.17
CA ALA A 26 5.54 -2.24 13.99
C ALA A 26 5.24 -2.16 15.50
N GLN A 27 4.24 -1.37 15.89
CA GLN A 27 3.72 -1.31 17.26
C GLN A 27 2.85 -2.53 17.65
N GLY A 28 2.68 -3.50 16.74
CA GLY A 28 1.94 -4.72 17.02
C GLY A 28 0.42 -4.61 16.81
N LYS A 29 -0.08 -3.57 16.14
CA LYS A 29 -1.50 -3.56 15.74
C LYS A 29 -1.75 -4.61 14.65
N ASP A 30 -2.59 -5.58 14.97
CA ASP A 30 -2.96 -6.66 14.04
C ASP A 30 -3.97 -6.24 12.97
N ARG A 31 -4.74 -5.17 13.20
CA ARG A 31 -5.79 -4.71 12.28
C ARG A 31 -5.72 -3.20 12.06
N LEU A 32 -5.68 -2.81 10.79
CA LEU A 32 -5.69 -1.41 10.34
C LEU A 32 -6.73 -1.22 9.24
N LEU A 33 -7.32 -0.02 9.18
CA LEU A 33 -8.18 0.41 8.09
C LEU A 33 -7.60 1.70 7.48
N LEU A 34 -7.19 1.61 6.21
CA LEU A 34 -6.70 2.77 5.46
C LEU A 34 -7.76 3.24 4.48
N VAL A 35 -8.37 4.40 4.76
CA VAL A 35 -9.39 4.99 3.88
C VAL A 35 -8.72 5.96 2.90
N MET A 36 -8.99 5.77 1.61
CA MET A 36 -8.44 6.59 0.53
C MET A 36 -9.51 6.87 -0.53
N ALA A 37 -9.57 8.09 -1.07
CA ALA A 37 -10.46 8.44 -2.18
C ALA A 37 -10.10 7.71 -3.48
N THR A 38 -11.06 7.51 -4.40
CA THR A 38 -10.81 6.89 -5.72
C THR A 38 -9.81 7.73 -6.53
N GLY A 39 -9.00 7.08 -7.39
CA GLY A 39 -7.94 7.76 -8.15
C GLY A 39 -6.70 8.22 -7.36
N THR A 40 -6.68 8.12 -6.03
CA THR A 40 -5.53 8.57 -5.21
C THR A 40 -4.36 7.57 -5.16
N GLY A 41 -4.49 6.42 -5.81
CA GLY A 41 -3.45 5.39 -5.87
C GLY A 41 -3.44 4.43 -4.68
N LYS A 42 -4.62 3.89 -4.32
CA LYS A 42 -4.76 2.90 -3.23
C LYS A 42 -3.90 1.65 -3.46
N THR A 43 -3.92 1.13 -4.70
CA THR A 43 -3.13 -0.04 -5.11
C THR A 43 -1.63 0.22 -4.96
N TYR A 44 -1.15 1.37 -5.43
CA TYR A 44 0.25 1.78 -5.30
C TYR A 44 0.67 1.91 -3.82
N THR A 45 -0.18 2.54 -3.01
CA THR A 45 0.07 2.75 -1.57
C THR A 45 0.13 1.40 -0.83
N ALA A 46 -0.81 0.48 -1.12
CA ALA A 46 -0.82 -0.87 -0.58
C ALA A 46 0.45 -1.64 -0.96
N PHE A 47 0.85 -1.59 -2.23
CA PHE A 47 2.09 -2.23 -2.69
C PHE A 47 3.33 -1.73 -1.93
N GLN A 48 3.46 -0.42 -1.73
CA GLN A 48 4.59 0.16 -0.99
C GLN A 48 4.61 -0.25 0.48
N ILE A 49 3.44 -0.39 1.13
CA ILE A 49 3.34 -0.90 2.50
C ILE A 49 3.86 -2.34 2.54
N VAL A 50 3.35 -3.20 1.66
CA VAL A 50 3.76 -4.61 1.57
C VAL A 50 5.25 -4.74 1.31
N TYR A 51 5.77 -3.97 0.34
CA TYR A 51 7.19 -3.93 0.02
C TYR A 51 8.04 -3.58 1.25
N ARG A 52 7.65 -2.54 2.01
CA ARG A 52 8.38 -2.16 3.23
C ARG A 52 8.36 -3.24 4.32
N LEU A 53 7.23 -3.92 4.50
CA LEU A 53 7.11 -5.01 5.49
C LEU A 53 7.95 -6.23 5.11
N LEU A 54 8.06 -6.52 3.81
CA LEU A 54 8.93 -7.58 3.30
C LEU A 54 10.41 -7.20 3.45
N GLN A 55 10.78 -5.96 3.12
CA GLN A 55 12.16 -5.46 3.23
C GLN A 55 12.64 -5.39 4.69
N SER A 56 11.76 -5.08 5.65
CA SER A 56 12.11 -5.09 7.07
C SER A 56 12.18 -6.50 7.68
N GLY A 57 11.78 -7.54 6.94
CA GLY A 57 11.69 -8.91 7.44
C GLY A 57 10.56 -9.15 8.46
N MET A 58 9.75 -8.12 8.76
CA MET A 58 8.69 -8.16 9.77
C MET A 58 7.53 -9.08 9.39
N LYS A 59 7.21 -9.17 8.10
CA LYS A 59 6.22 -10.11 7.55
C LYS A 59 6.84 -10.79 6.34
N ARG A 60 6.75 -12.13 6.27
CA ARG A 60 7.31 -12.94 5.17
C ARG A 60 6.27 -13.40 4.14
N LYS A 61 4.99 -13.36 4.50
CA LYS A 61 3.87 -13.77 3.65
C LYS A 61 2.79 -12.72 3.73
N VAL A 62 2.30 -12.27 2.59
CA VAL A 62 1.26 -11.24 2.47
C VAL A 62 0.23 -11.70 1.46
N LEU A 63 -1.04 -11.65 1.85
CA LEU A 63 -2.19 -11.94 0.99
C LEU A 63 -2.86 -10.62 0.61
N TYR A 64 -2.91 -10.30 -0.68
CA TYR A 64 -3.65 -9.15 -1.20
C TYR A 64 -4.96 -9.63 -1.82
N LEU A 65 -6.08 -9.30 -1.19
CA LEU A 65 -7.41 -9.60 -1.69
C LEU A 65 -7.99 -8.36 -2.36
N ALA A 66 -8.44 -8.50 -3.60
CA ALA A 66 -9.16 -7.46 -4.33
C ALA A 66 -10.40 -8.08 -4.97
N ASP A 67 -11.51 -7.36 -4.93
CA ASP A 67 -12.73 -7.75 -5.62
C ASP A 67 -12.57 -7.58 -7.14
N ARG A 68 -12.97 -8.58 -7.93
CA ARG A 68 -12.79 -8.58 -9.39
C ARG A 68 -13.75 -7.64 -10.13
N ASN A 69 -14.87 -7.21 -9.53
CA ASN A 69 -15.86 -6.38 -10.22
C ASN A 69 -15.49 -4.89 -10.23
N ILE A 70 -14.77 -4.40 -9.22
CA ILE A 70 -14.34 -2.98 -9.15
C ILE A 70 -13.25 -2.64 -10.18
N LEU A 71 -12.56 -3.64 -10.75
CA LEU A 71 -11.46 -3.43 -11.69
C LEU A 71 -11.92 -3.05 -13.11
N ILE A 72 -13.17 -3.36 -13.49
CA ILE A 72 -13.65 -3.22 -14.88
C ILE A 72 -14.02 -1.77 -15.24
N PHE A 73 -14.17 -0.87 -14.27
CA PHE A 73 -14.43 0.56 -14.57
C PHE A 73 -13.19 1.36 -14.99
N PHE A 74 -12.00 0.76 -15.00
CA PHE A 74 -10.74 1.47 -15.32
C PHE A 74 -10.02 0.95 -16.57
N SER A 75 -10.74 0.30 -17.49
CA SER A 75 -10.19 -0.17 -18.78
C SER A 75 -11.03 0.22 -20.01
N ILE A 76 -11.73 1.36 -19.96
CA ILE A 76 -12.27 2.04 -21.15
C ILE A 76 -11.79 3.49 -21.13
#